data_AF-I1DSV8-F1
#
_entry.id   AF-I1DSV8-F1
#
_cell.length_a   1.000
_cell.length_b   1.000
_cell.length_c   1.000
_cell.angle_alpha   90.00
_cell.angle_beta   90.00
_cell.angle_gamma   90.00
#
_symmetry.space_group_name_H-M   'P 1'
#
loop_
_entity.id
_entity.type
_entity.pdbx_description
1 polymer ?
#
loop_
_entity_poly.entity_id
_entity_poly.type
_entity_poly.pdbx_seq_one_letter_code
_entity_poly.pdbx_strand_id
1 'polypeptide(L)'
;MPDRKADFILGCFNVVTGMGGLKVAKQNLLSANGREDKMKFLQQFPGIGPKYARNIMMDVYHEDFRDSIAIDVRIKAISEALGLKFKKYQEHEEFFLDVATAAGLNGWELDRLMYNFRDDFEREISKA
;
A
#
# COMPACT_ATOMS: atom_id res chain seq x y z
N MET A 1 -21.50 6.92 -0.25
CA MET A 1 -21.59 8.38 -0.45
C MET A 1 -20.85 8.75 -1.73
N PRO A 2 -21.52 8.69 -2.89
CA PRO A 2 -20.95 9.10 -4.17
C PRO A 2 -20.51 10.57 -4.17
N ASP A 3 -21.31 11.46 -3.56
CA ASP A 3 -21.07 12.91 -3.56
C ASP A 3 -19.73 13.28 -2.91
N ARG A 4 -19.43 12.69 -1.74
CA ARG A 4 -18.15 12.88 -1.05
C ARG A 4 -16.94 12.43 -1.88
N LYS A 5 -17.10 11.40 -2.73
CA LYS A 5 -16.02 10.94 -3.62
C LYS A 5 -15.84 11.89 -4.80
N ALA A 6 -16.94 12.46 -5.33
CA ALA A 6 -16.86 13.48 -6.37
C ALA A 6 -16.07 14.70 -5.89
N ASP A 7 -16.34 15.16 -4.66
CA ASP A 7 -15.60 16.27 -4.05
C ASP A 7 -14.09 15.98 -3.93
N PHE A 8 -13.72 14.76 -3.54
CA PHE A 8 -12.31 14.36 -3.50
C PHE A 8 -11.66 14.37 -4.88
N ILE A 9 -12.34 13.86 -5.91
CA ILE A 9 -11.80 13.85 -7.28
C ILE A 9 -11.62 15.28 -7.80
N LEU A 10 -12.61 16.16 -7.61
CA LEU A 10 -12.52 17.57 -7.99
C LEU A 10 -11.41 18.28 -7.21
N GLY A 11 -11.29 18.00 -5.91
CA GLY A 11 -10.21 18.51 -5.08
C GLY A 11 -8.82 18.07 -5.57
N CYS A 12 -8.65 16.79 -5.90
CA CYS A 12 -7.41 16.27 -6.50
C CYS A 12 -7.10 16.96 -7.83
N PHE A 13 -8.09 17.17 -8.69
CA PHE A 13 -7.92 17.92 -9.94
C PHE A 13 -7.41 19.34 -9.67
N ASN A 14 -8.00 20.05 -8.70
CA ASN A 14 -7.59 21.39 -8.31
C ASN A 14 -6.16 21.44 -7.75
N VAL A 15 -5.75 20.43 -6.97
CA VAL A 15 -4.37 20.30 -6.49
C VAL A 15 -3.40 20.14 -7.67
N VAL A 16 -3.69 19.25 -8.61
CA VAL A 16 -2.86 19.03 -9.80
C VAL A 16 -2.75 20.29 -10.66
N THR A 17 -3.87 20.96 -10.93
CA THR A 17 -3.86 22.20 -11.73
C THR A 17 -3.11 23.31 -11.01
N GLY A 18 -3.29 23.47 -9.70
CA GLY A 18 -2.56 24.41 -8.87
C GLY A 18 -1.04 24.19 -8.84
N MET A 19 -0.57 22.94 -9.02
CA MET A 19 0.85 22.62 -9.16
C MET A 19 1.45 22.94 -10.54
N GLY A 20 0.65 23.38 -11.51
CA GLY A 20 1.09 23.57 -12.90
C GLY A 20 0.80 22.37 -13.82
N GLY A 21 -0.10 21.48 -13.41
CA GLY A 21 -0.59 20.36 -14.20
C GLY A 21 0.13 19.03 -13.95
N LEU A 22 -0.34 17.98 -14.64
CA LEU A 22 0.07 16.59 -14.40
C LEU A 22 1.58 16.36 -14.53
N LYS A 23 2.24 17.01 -15.48
CA LYS A 23 3.69 16.84 -15.68
C LYS A 23 4.48 17.32 -14.47
N VAL A 24 4.14 18.49 -13.94
CA VAL A 24 4.80 19.07 -12.76
C VAL A 24 4.45 18.27 -11.51
N ALA A 25 3.19 17.88 -11.32
CA ALA A 25 2.78 17.03 -10.20
C ALA A 25 3.54 15.69 -10.18
N LYS A 26 3.68 15.03 -11.34
CA LYS A 26 4.48 13.80 -11.47
C LYS A 26 5.95 14.05 -11.15
N GLN A 27 6.53 15.14 -11.66
CA GLN A 27 7.92 15.47 -11.38
C GLN A 27 8.13 15.70 -9.88
N ASN A 28 7.24 16.42 -9.21
CA ASN A 28 7.31 16.67 -7.77
C ASN A 28 7.21 15.36 -6.97
N LEU A 29 6.27 14.48 -7.33
CA LEU A 29 6.14 13.15 -6.70
C LEU A 29 7.42 12.33 -6.85
N LEU A 30 7.96 12.22 -8.07
CA LEU A 30 9.15 11.38 -8.32
C LEU A 30 10.42 11.98 -7.73
N SER A 31 10.48 13.31 -7.56
CA SER A 31 11.62 14.00 -6.93
C SER A 31 11.60 13.90 -5.40
N ALA A 32 10.51 13.46 -4.78
CA ALA A 32 10.46 13.28 -3.33
C ALA A 32 11.35 12.09 -2.90
N ASN A 33 12.07 12.22 -1.79
CA ASN A 33 13.09 11.24 -1.40
C ASN A 33 12.49 10.02 -0.68
N GLY A 34 12.55 8.88 -1.36
CA GLY A 34 12.12 7.59 -0.79
C GLY A 34 10.63 7.51 -0.49
N ARG A 35 10.27 6.42 0.20
CA ARG A 35 8.88 6.03 0.47
C ARG A 35 8.10 7.09 1.25
N GLU A 36 8.65 7.54 2.38
CA GLU A 36 7.92 8.39 3.33
C GLU A 36 7.60 9.77 2.74
N ASP A 37 8.52 10.39 2.01
CA ASP A 37 8.28 11.71 1.43
C ASP A 37 7.33 11.63 0.23
N LYS A 38 7.38 10.55 -0.56
CA LYS A 38 6.37 10.25 -1.58
C LYS A 38 4.98 10.05 -0.96
N MET A 39 4.89 9.35 0.16
CA MET A 39 3.64 9.20 0.90
C MET A 39 3.13 10.53 1.45
N LYS A 40 4.01 11.39 2.00
CA LYS A 40 3.62 12.73 2.47
C LYS A 40 3.11 13.61 1.32
N PHE A 41 3.76 13.56 0.16
CA PHE A 41 3.31 14.26 -1.04
C PHE A 41 1.89 13.83 -1.43
N LEU A 42 1.65 12.52 -1.54
CA LEU A 42 0.34 12.00 -1.93
C LEU A 42 -0.76 12.30 -0.90
N GLN A 43 -0.42 12.39 0.38
CA GLN A 43 -1.38 12.72 1.43
C GLN A 43 -1.88 14.17 1.42
N GLN A 44 -1.29 15.04 0.59
CA GLN A 44 -1.81 16.39 0.35
C GLN A 44 -3.09 16.38 -0.50
N PHE A 45 -3.37 15.27 -1.19
CA PHE A 45 -4.52 15.14 -2.06
C PHE A 45 -5.78 14.75 -1.26
N PRO A 46 -6.92 15.42 -1.48
CA PRO A 46 -8.16 15.12 -0.78
C PRO A 46 -8.57 13.65 -0.88
N GLY A 47 -8.83 13.02 0.26
CA GLY A 47 -9.25 11.62 0.34
C GLY A 47 -8.10 10.60 0.28
N ILE A 48 -6.85 11.03 0.12
CA ILE A 48 -5.68 10.14 0.14
C ILE A 48 -5.05 10.13 1.54
N GLY A 49 -5.40 9.12 2.33
CA GLY A 49 -4.71 8.82 3.60
C GLY A 49 -3.51 7.88 3.42
N PRO A 50 -2.81 7.51 4.51
CA PRO A 50 -1.62 6.65 4.47
C PRO A 50 -1.81 5.34 3.70
N LYS A 51 -2.98 4.71 3.82
CA LYS A 51 -3.33 3.50 3.07
C LYS A 51 -3.29 3.73 1.56
N TYR A 52 -4.01 4.75 1.07
CA TYR A 52 -4.09 5.02 -0.36
C TYR A 52 -2.77 5.54 -0.91
N ALA A 53 -2.05 6.36 -0.14
CA ALA A 53 -0.72 6.85 -0.53
C ALA A 53 0.26 5.70 -0.80
N ARG A 54 0.26 4.67 0.06
CA ARG A 54 1.06 3.44 -0.14
C ARG A 54 0.57 2.64 -1.35
N ASN A 55 -0.73 2.34 -1.39
CA ASN A 55 -1.30 1.47 -2.42
C ASN A 55 -1.12 2.04 -3.83
N ILE A 56 -1.27 3.36 -4.03
CA ILE A 56 -1.05 3.98 -5.35
C ILE A 56 0.37 3.68 -5.87
N MET A 57 1.38 3.80 -5.02
CA MET A 57 2.77 3.57 -5.41
C MET A 57 3.09 2.07 -5.58
N MET A 58 2.46 1.22 -4.76
CA MET A 58 2.50 -0.23 -4.96
C MET A 58 1.79 -0.66 -6.26
N ASP A 59 0.68 -0.04 -6.63
CA ASP A 59 -0.08 -0.40 -7.85
C ASP A 59 0.70 -0.08 -9.13
N VAL A 60 1.59 0.92 -9.09
CA VAL A 60 2.52 1.24 -10.20
C VAL A 60 3.90 0.57 -10.05
N TYR A 61 4.06 -0.36 -9.10
CA TYR A 61 5.31 -1.09 -8.83
C TYR A 61 6.54 -0.18 -8.67
N HIS A 62 6.37 0.93 -7.95
CA HIS A 62 7.46 1.89 -7.73
C HIS A 62 8.56 1.28 -6.85
N GLU A 63 9.83 1.55 -7.19
CA GLU A 63 11.00 0.95 -6.52
C GLU A 63 11.04 1.18 -5.01
N ASP A 64 10.77 2.41 -4.54
CA ASP A 64 10.69 2.75 -3.11
C ASP A 64 9.59 2.00 -2.32
N PHE A 65 8.70 1.26 -2.99
CA PHE A 65 7.58 0.55 -2.40
C PHE A 65 7.62 -0.96 -2.68
N ARG A 66 8.72 -1.47 -3.23
CA ARG A 66 8.89 -2.92 -3.46
C ARG A 66 9.02 -3.70 -2.16
N ASP A 67 9.55 -3.09 -1.11
CA ASP A 67 9.57 -3.65 0.25
C ASP A 67 8.46 -3.02 1.10
N SER A 68 7.22 -3.24 0.68
CA SER A 68 6.04 -2.80 1.43
C SER A 68 4.93 -3.84 1.34
N ILE A 69 4.18 -3.99 2.43
CA ILE A 69 3.02 -4.89 2.50
C ILE A 69 1.81 -4.09 2.98
N ALA A 70 0.73 -4.15 2.21
CA ALA A 70 -0.48 -3.40 2.51
C ALA A 70 -1.35 -4.18 3.49
N ILE A 71 -1.09 -4.02 4.79
CA ILE A 71 -1.89 -4.66 5.85
C ILE A 71 -3.34 -4.17 5.81
N ASP A 72 -4.20 -4.95 5.16
CA ASP A 72 -5.64 -4.75 5.09
C ASP A 72 -6.40 -5.94 5.70
N VAL A 73 -7.71 -5.98 5.52
CA VAL A 73 -8.56 -7.03 6.10
C VAL A 73 -8.22 -8.44 5.62
N ARG A 74 -7.64 -8.59 4.43
CA ARG A 74 -7.26 -9.90 3.86
C ARG A 74 -5.96 -10.40 4.45
N ILE A 75 -4.95 -9.52 4.52
CA ILE A 75 -3.69 -9.86 5.18
C ILE A 75 -3.92 -10.15 6.67
N LYS A 76 -4.83 -9.41 7.31
CA LYS A 76 -5.28 -9.71 8.67
C LYS A 76 -5.92 -11.08 8.80
N ALA A 77 -6.76 -11.50 7.85
CA ALA A 77 -7.35 -12.83 7.87
C ALA A 77 -6.28 -13.95 7.77
N ILE A 78 -5.24 -13.76 6.95
CA ILE A 78 -4.10 -14.69 6.89
C ILE A 78 -3.38 -14.77 8.24
N SER A 79 -3.12 -13.63 8.89
CA SER A 79 -2.53 -13.62 10.23
C SER A 79 -3.40 -14.29 11.28
N GLU A 80 -4.72 -14.09 11.23
CA GLU A 80 -5.67 -14.76 12.11
C GLU A 80 -5.66 -16.28 11.90
N ALA A 81 -5.61 -16.75 10.65
CA ALA A 81 -5.49 -18.16 10.31
C ALA A 81 -4.17 -18.77 10.84
N LEU A 82 -3.08 -17.99 10.83
CA LEU A 82 -1.79 -18.38 11.43
C LEU A 82 -1.76 -18.30 12.97
N GLY A 83 -2.85 -17.84 13.61
CA GLY A 83 -2.89 -17.62 15.07
C GLY A 83 -2.06 -16.43 15.55
N LEU A 84 -1.67 -15.53 14.64
CA LEU A 84 -0.82 -14.37 14.93
C LEU A 84 -1.65 -13.15 15.35
N LYS A 85 -1.09 -12.35 16.26
CA LYS A 85 -1.68 -11.08 16.70
C LYS A 85 -0.61 -10.01 16.81
N PHE A 86 -0.86 -8.85 16.23
CA PHE A 86 0.05 -7.70 16.22
C PHE A 86 -0.59 -6.52 16.92
N LYS A 87 0.20 -5.73 17.66
CA LYS A 87 -0.31 -4.53 18.35
C LYS A 87 -0.24 -3.30 17.46
N LYS A 88 0.81 -3.23 16.62
CA LYS A 88 1.05 -2.10 15.71
C LYS A 88 1.06 -2.57 14.27
N TYR A 89 0.70 -1.64 13.38
CA TYR A 89 0.78 -1.85 11.93
C TYR A 89 2.19 -2.23 11.50
N GLN A 90 3.20 -1.54 12.04
CA GLN A 90 4.60 -1.75 11.68
C GLN A 90 5.08 -3.15 12.04
N GLU A 91 4.75 -3.65 13.23
CA GLU A 91 5.08 -5.03 13.65
C GLU A 91 4.46 -6.07 12.70
N HIS A 92 3.25 -5.80 12.21
CA HIS A 92 2.54 -6.67 11.28
C HIS A 92 3.18 -6.66 9.88
N GLU A 93 3.57 -5.47 9.40
CA GLU A 93 4.28 -5.31 8.13
C GLU A 93 5.67 -5.97 8.19
N GLU A 94 6.44 -5.72 9.25
CA GLU A 94 7.78 -6.29 9.46
C GLU A 94 7.75 -7.83 9.45
N PHE A 95 6.79 -8.45 10.14
CA PHE A 95 6.65 -9.90 10.13
C PHE A 95 6.53 -10.46 8.70
N PHE A 96 5.69 -9.88 7.86
CA PHE A 96 5.52 -10.39 6.51
C PHE A 96 6.68 -10.00 5.58
N LEU A 97 7.40 -8.92 5.84
CA LEU A 97 8.65 -8.61 5.14
C LEU A 97 9.73 -9.66 5.44
N ASP A 98 9.82 -10.12 6.69
CA ASP A 98 10.70 -11.23 7.06
C ASP A 98 10.30 -12.53 6.36
N VAL A 99 9.00 -12.82 6.28
CA VAL A 99 8.47 -13.99 5.52
C VAL A 99 8.78 -13.88 4.04
N ALA A 100 8.62 -12.69 3.44
CA ALA A 100 8.95 -12.48 2.02
C ALA A 100 10.43 -12.76 1.78
N THR A 101 11.30 -12.21 2.63
CA THR A 101 12.75 -12.42 2.58
C THR A 101 13.11 -13.89 2.70
N ALA A 102 12.52 -14.61 3.66
CA ALA A 102 12.73 -16.05 3.84
C ALA A 102 12.28 -16.88 2.64
N ALA A 103 11.26 -16.42 1.90
CA ALA A 103 10.76 -17.04 0.69
C ALA A 103 11.51 -16.61 -0.59
N GLY A 104 12.52 -15.73 -0.49
CA GLY A 104 13.23 -15.20 -1.66
C GLY A 104 12.42 -14.21 -2.50
N LEU A 105 11.45 -13.54 -1.88
CA LEU A 105 10.56 -12.54 -2.48
C LEU A 105 10.82 -11.16 -1.85
N ASN A 106 10.46 -10.09 -2.57
CA ASN A 106 10.28 -8.78 -1.93
C ASN A 106 8.88 -8.65 -1.30
N GLY A 107 8.69 -7.60 -0.50
CA GLY A 107 7.42 -7.36 0.20
C GLY A 107 6.22 -7.26 -0.74
N TRP A 108 6.38 -6.54 -1.86
CA TRP A 108 5.33 -6.33 -2.84
C TRP A 108 4.90 -7.65 -3.51
N GLU A 109 5.86 -8.52 -3.85
CA GLU A 109 5.57 -9.83 -4.44
C GLU A 109 4.73 -10.68 -3.51
N LEU A 110 5.12 -10.76 -2.23
CA LEU A 110 4.33 -11.48 -1.24
C LEU A 110 2.95 -10.85 -1.04
N ASP A 111 2.85 -9.52 -0.97
CA ASP A 111 1.56 -8.81 -0.90
C ASP A 111 0.65 -9.19 -2.06
N ARG A 112 1.16 -9.21 -3.31
CA ARG A 112 0.37 -9.59 -4.49
C ARG A 112 0.03 -11.07 -4.52
N LEU A 113 0.89 -11.95 -4.01
CA LEU A 113 0.55 -13.37 -3.87
C LEU A 113 -0.57 -13.57 -2.85
N MET A 114 -0.45 -12.99 -1.67
CA MET A 114 -1.48 -13.06 -0.62
C MET A 114 -2.80 -12.40 -1.06
N TYR A 115 -2.75 -11.31 -1.83
CA TYR A 115 -3.92 -10.66 -2.39
C TYR A 115 -4.64 -11.57 -3.40
N ASN A 116 -3.91 -12.14 -4.36
CA ASN A 116 -4.51 -12.85 -5.49
C ASN A 116 -4.85 -14.32 -5.18
N PHE A 117 -4.12 -14.93 -4.24
CA PHE A 117 -4.20 -16.36 -3.93
C PHE A 117 -4.52 -16.62 -2.46
N ARG A 118 -5.26 -15.73 -1.81
CA ARG A 118 -5.61 -15.82 -0.38
C ARG A 118 -6.13 -17.21 0.03
N ASP A 119 -7.05 -17.77 -0.75
CA ASP A 119 -7.68 -19.06 -0.45
C ASP A 119 -6.65 -20.21 -0.46
N ASP A 120 -5.60 -20.10 -1.28
CA ASP A 120 -4.51 -21.06 -1.31
C ASP A 120 -3.67 -20.98 -0.03
N PHE A 121 -3.37 -19.76 0.44
CA PHE A 121 -2.69 -19.55 1.72
C PHE A 121 -3.50 -20.13 2.88
N GLU A 122 -4.78 -19.78 3.00
CA GLU A 122 -5.65 -20.26 4.08
C GLU A 122 -5.78 -21.79 4.08
N ARG A 123 -5.90 -22.39 2.89
CA ARG A 123 -5.95 -23.85 2.74
C ARG A 123 -4.66 -24.52 3.20
N GLU A 124 -3.49 -24.02 2.81
CA GLU A 124 -2.22 -24.63 3.24
C GLU A 124 -1.98 -24.43 4.74
N ILE A 125 -2.38 -23.28 5.31
CA ILE A 125 -2.33 -23.05 6.77
C ILE A 125 -3.20 -24.06 7.51
N SER A 126 -4.40 -24.37 7.00
CA SER A 126 -5.32 -25.31 7.66
C SER A 126 -4.82 -26.77 7.71
N LYS A 127 -3.82 -27.10 6.89
CA LYS A 127 -3.20 -28.44 6.85
C LYS A 127 -2.01 -28.59 7.79
N ALA A 128 -1.43 -27.47 8.23
CA ALA A 128 -0.25 -27.43 9.10
C ALA A 128 -0.64 -27.59 10.57
#